data_AF-A0A8X6LX39-F1
#
_entry.id   AF-A0A8X6LX39-F1
#
_cell.length_a   1.000
_cell.length_b   1.000
_cell.length_c   1.000
_cell.angle_alpha   90.00
_cell.angle_beta   90.00
_cell.angle_gamma   90.00
#
_symmetry.space_group_name_H-M   'P 1'
#
loop_
_entity.id
_entity.type
_entity.pdbx_description
1 polymer ?
#
loop_
_entity_poly.entity_id
_entity_poly.type
_entity_poly.pdbx_seq_one_letter_code
_entity_poly.pdbx_strand_id
1 'polypeptide(L)'
;IIEKRRRDRINNSLSELRRLVPAAFEKQGSAKLEKAEILQMTVDHLRIMHSKGMDMFNFDAHINLQDYHGIGFRECASEVARYLVG
;
A
#
# COMPACT_ATOMS: atom_id res chain seq x y z
N ILE A 1 9.36 -16.29 -31.27
CA ILE A 1 8.01 -15.73 -31.00
C ILE A 1 7.53 -16.04 -29.57
N ILE A 2 7.62 -17.30 -29.11
CA ILE A 2 7.19 -17.72 -27.76
C ILE A 2 7.87 -16.92 -26.65
N GLU A 3 9.21 -16.82 -26.69
CA GLU A 3 9.96 -16.08 -25.66
C GLU A 3 9.66 -14.57 -25.67
N LYS A 4 9.40 -13.98 -26.84
CA LYS A 4 8.97 -12.59 -26.94
C LYS A 4 7.65 -12.39 -26.18
N ARG A 5 6.63 -13.22 -26.46
CA ARG A 5 5.34 -13.17 -25.75
C ARG A 5 5.49 -13.38 -24.24
N ARG A 6 6.40 -14.26 -23.80
CA ARG A 6 6.67 -14.47 -22.37
C ARG A 6 7.23 -13.20 -21.72
N ARG A 7 8.22 -12.57 -22.35
CA ARG A 7 8.82 -11.32 -21.87
C ARG A 7 7.80 -10.17 -21.85
N ASP A 8 6.96 -10.07 -22.87
CA ASP A 8 5.93 -9.05 -22.96
C ASP A 8 4.93 -9.19 -21.80
N ARG A 9 4.46 -10.42 -21.50
CA ARG A 9 3.60 -10.67 -20.32
C ARG A 9 4.25 -10.23 -19.02
N ILE A 10 5.53 -10.56 -18.81
CA ILE A 10 6.27 -10.16 -17.60
C ILE A 10 6.37 -8.64 -17.48
N ASN A 11 6.70 -7.95 -18.57
CA ASN A 11 6.81 -6.49 -18.57
C ASN A 11 5.46 -5.81 -18.31
N ASN A 12 4.37 -6.38 -18.84
CA ASN A 12 3.02 -5.90 -18.56
C ASN A 12 2.68 -6.05 -17.07
N SER A 13 2.91 -7.23 -16.47
CA SER A 13 2.70 -7.43 -15.04
C SER A 13 3.53 -6.49 -14.18
N LEU A 14 4.80 -6.26 -14.51
CA LEU A 14 5.63 -5.28 -13.78
C LEU A 14 5.11 -3.85 -13.88
N SER A 15 4.54 -3.48 -15.04
CA SER A 15 3.94 -2.15 -15.24
C SER A 15 2.67 -1.98 -14.43
N GLU A 16 1.87 -3.04 -14.34
CA GLU A 16 0.66 -3.10 -13.52
C GLU A 16 1.00 -3.04 -12.02
N LEU A 17 1.96 -3.83 -11.55
CA LEU A 17 2.46 -3.79 -10.17
C LEU A 17 2.94 -2.39 -9.77
N ARG A 18 3.62 -1.67 -10.67
CA ARG A 18 4.06 -0.29 -10.41
C ARG A 18 2.89 0.68 -10.18
N ARG A 19 1.71 0.41 -10.76
CA ARG A 19 0.49 1.20 -10.52
C ARG A 19 -0.28 0.76 -9.29
N LEU A 20 -0.27 -0.53 -8.97
CA LEU A 20 -1.08 -1.09 -7.89
C LEU A 20 -0.41 -1.00 -6.52
N VAL A 21 0.92 -1.03 -6.46
CA VAL A 21 1.67 -0.99 -5.20
C VAL A 21 1.94 0.47 -4.80
N PRO A 22 1.42 0.96 -3.66
CA PRO A 22 1.47 2.39 -3.31
C PRO A 22 2.89 2.98 -3.33
N ALA A 23 3.85 2.32 -2.68
CA ALA A 23 5.22 2.79 -2.64
C ALA A 23 5.87 2.83 -4.05
N ALA A 24 5.52 1.89 -4.94
CA ALA A 24 6.05 1.87 -6.30
C ALA A 24 5.40 2.94 -7.18
N PHE A 25 4.13 3.26 -6.92
CA PHE A 25 3.37 4.31 -7.58
C PHE A 25 3.91 5.70 -7.21
N GLU A 26 4.20 5.94 -5.93
CA GLU A 26 4.79 7.20 -5.46
C GLU A 26 6.13 7.50 -6.14
N LYS A 27 6.93 6.46 -6.42
CA LYS A 27 8.19 6.59 -7.15
C LYS A 27 8.03 6.73 -8.66
N GLN A 28 6.81 6.78 -9.20
CA GLN A 28 6.59 6.88 -10.65
C GLN A 28 7.14 8.18 -11.27
N GLY A 29 7.19 9.27 -10.50
CA GLY A 29 7.78 10.55 -10.90
C GLY A 29 9.31 10.64 -10.76
N SER A 30 9.96 9.64 -10.16
CA SER A 30 11.41 9.55 -10.00
C SER A 30 12.06 8.70 -11.09
N ALA A 31 13.39 8.52 -11.03
CA ALA A 31 14.15 7.66 -11.94
C ALA A 31 13.47 6.30 -12.16
N LYS A 32 13.64 5.75 -13.36
CA LYS A 32 13.00 4.49 -13.78
C LYS A 32 13.32 3.37 -12.77
N LEU A 33 12.29 2.90 -12.06
CA LEU A 33 12.40 1.78 -11.12
C LEU A 33 12.97 0.54 -11.82
N GLU A 34 13.91 -0.11 -11.14
CA GLU A 34 14.45 -1.38 -11.58
C GLU A 34 13.45 -2.51 -11.37
N LYS A 35 13.56 -3.58 -12.16
CA LYS A 35 12.63 -4.73 -12.06
C LYS A 35 12.68 -5.39 -10.68
N ALA A 36 13.88 -5.51 -10.10
CA ALA A 36 14.08 -6.08 -8.78
C ALA A 36 13.41 -5.22 -7.69
N GLU A 37 13.48 -3.89 -7.82
CA GLU A 37 12.86 -2.96 -6.88
C GLU A 37 11.33 -3.07 -6.92
N ILE A 38 10.72 -3.09 -8.11
CA ILE A 38 9.26 -3.29 -8.27
C ILE A 38 8.82 -4.60 -7.58
N LEU A 39 9.56 -5.69 -7.80
CA LEU A 39 9.25 -6.98 -7.19
C LEU A 39 9.40 -6.93 -5.66
N GLN A 40 10.46 -6.32 -5.13
CA GLN A 40 10.70 -6.21 -3.70
C GLN A 40 9.59 -5.41 -3.01
N MET A 41 9.26 -4.24 -3.54
CA MET A 41 8.18 -3.38 -3.03
C MET A 41 6.82 -4.10 -3.05
N THR A 42 6.59 -4.92 -4.07
CA THR A 42 5.38 -5.76 -4.15
C THR A 42 5.35 -6.82 -3.06
N VAL A 43 6.45 -7.54 -2.85
CA VAL A 43 6.55 -8.57 -1.79
C VAL A 43 6.34 -7.95 -0.41
N ASP A 44 6.94 -6.79 -0.14
CA ASP A 44 6.79 -6.10 1.14
C ASP A 44 5.35 -5.62 1.34
N HIS A 45 4.71 -5.11 0.29
CA HIS A 45 3.29 -4.76 0.33
C HIS A 45 2.40 -5.99 0.65
N LEU A 46 2.64 -7.13 0.00
CA LEU A 46 1.92 -8.38 0.27
C LEU A 46 2.14 -8.87 1.72
N ARG A 47 3.37 -8.78 2.23
CA ARG A 47 3.69 -9.13 3.64
C ARG A 47 2.94 -8.25 4.62
N ILE A 48 2.86 -6.95 4.37
CA ILE A 48 2.11 -6.01 5.19
C ILE A 48 0.61 -6.35 5.16
N MET A 49 0.06 -6.65 3.99
CA MET A 49 -1.35 -7.06 3.87
C MET A 49 -1.61 -8.37 4.63
N HIS A 50 -0.69 -9.33 4.55
CA HIS A 50 -0.83 -10.60 5.25
C HIS A 50 -0.67 -10.45 6.77
N SER A 51 0.28 -9.63 7.23
CA SER A 51 0.49 -9.38 8.67
C SER A 51 -0.63 -8.58 9.32
N LYS A 52 -1.31 -7.73 8.53
CA LYS A 52 -2.49 -6.97 8.97
C LYS A 52 -3.78 -7.78 8.96
N GLY A 53 -3.69 -9.10 8.71
CA GLY A 53 -4.83 -9.99 8.56
C GLY A 53 -5.37 -9.93 7.14
N MET A 54 -5.61 -11.10 6.57
CA MET A 54 -6.34 -11.31 5.31
C MET A 54 -7.82 -10.90 5.44
N ASP A 55 -8.12 -9.70 5.93
CA ASP A 55 -9.47 -9.12 6.02
C ASP A 55 -9.76 -8.11 4.91
N MET A 56 -8.76 -7.73 4.10
CA MET A 56 -8.96 -6.80 2.98
C MET A 56 -9.72 -7.45 1.81
N PHE A 57 -9.72 -8.78 1.67
CA PHE A 57 -10.56 -9.49 0.70
C PHE A 57 -11.98 -9.79 1.24
N ASN A 58 -12.23 -9.56 2.53
CA ASN A 58 -13.56 -9.32 3.12
C ASN A 58 -13.95 -7.84 2.91
N PHE A 59 -13.72 -7.32 1.70
CA PHE A 59 -13.89 -5.93 1.29
C PHE A 59 -15.34 -5.40 1.34
N ASP A 60 -16.26 -6.05 2.04
CA ASP A 60 -17.67 -5.70 2.02
C ASP A 60 -18.15 -5.12 3.37
N ALA A 61 -18.35 -3.80 3.35
CA ALA A 61 -19.30 -3.04 4.16
C ALA A 61 -19.03 -2.64 5.64
N HIS A 62 -18.08 -3.22 6.39
CA HIS A 62 -18.12 -3.04 7.87
C HIS A 62 -16.84 -2.69 8.67
N ILE A 63 -15.67 -2.44 8.07
CA ILE A 63 -14.53 -1.84 8.80
C ILE A 63 -14.70 -0.30 8.79
N ASN A 64 -15.72 0.19 9.49
CA ASN A 64 -15.69 0.67 10.87
C ASN A 64 -15.46 2.18 10.94
N LEU A 65 -16.53 2.92 10.69
CA LEU A 65 -16.70 4.33 11.08
C LEU A 65 -16.26 4.59 12.54
N GLN A 66 -16.35 3.58 13.39
CA GLN A 66 -15.89 3.57 14.78
C GLN A 66 -14.38 3.74 14.93
N ASP A 67 -13.57 3.12 14.07
CA ASP A 67 -12.11 3.28 14.09
C ASP A 67 -11.69 4.67 13.60
N TYR A 68 -12.40 5.21 12.60
CA TYR A 68 -12.16 6.57 12.11
C TYR A 68 -12.52 7.63 13.18
N HIS A 69 -13.63 7.47 13.89
CA HIS A 69 -13.98 8.32 15.04
C HIS A 69 -13.00 8.18 16.20
N GLY A 70 -12.50 6.96 16.47
CA GLY A 70 -11.51 6.71 17.52
C GLY A 70 -10.16 7.37 17.25
N ILE A 71 -9.73 7.42 15.98
CA ILE A 71 -8.50 8.10 15.58
C ILE A 71 -8.64 9.62 15.79
N GLY A 72 -9.70 10.24 15.28
CA GLY A 72 -9.91 11.69 15.44
C GLY A 72 -10.08 12.13 16.90
N PHE A 73 -10.77 11.32 17.71
CA PHE A 73 -10.88 11.60 19.15
C PHE A 73 -9.52 11.54 19.86
N ARG A 74 -8.68 10.54 19.53
CA ARG A 74 -7.34 10.41 20.13
C ARG A 74 -6.43 11.56 19.74
N GLU A 75 -6.49 12.04 18.50
CA GLU A 75 -5.74 13.21 18.05
C GLU A 75 -6.17 14.47 18.80
N CYS A 76 -7.49 14.72 18.92
CA CYS A 76 -8.03 15.84 19.69
C CYS A 76 -7.62 15.76 21.18
N ALA A 77 -7.80 14.60 21.82
CA ALA A 77 -7.44 14.39 23.21
C ALA A 77 -5.93 14.60 23.46
N SER A 78 -5.09 14.16 22.52
CA SER A 78 -3.64 14.39 22.57
C SER A 78 -3.28 15.87 22.49
N GLU A 79 -3.94 16.65 21.61
CA GLU A 79 -3.68 18.08 21.48
C GLU A 79 -4.16 18.86 22.71
N VAL A 80 -5.32 18.49 23.27
CA VAL A 80 -5.81 19.08 24.53
C VAL A 80 -4.88 18.76 25.70
N ALA A 81 -4.43 17.51 25.81
CA ALA A 81 -3.46 17.13 26.84
C ALA A 81 -2.16 17.92 26.70
N ARG A 82 -1.68 18.14 25.47
CA ARG A 82 -0.51 18.97 25.19
C ARG A 82 -0.71 20.42 25.60
N TYR A 83 -1.90 20.99 25.37
CA TYR A 83 -2.26 22.36 25.76
C TYR A 83 -2.40 22.54 27.27
N LEU A 84 -2.83 21.50 27.99
CA LEU A 84 -3.01 21.57 29.45
C LEU A 84 -1.73 21.27 30.24
N VAL A 85 -0.74 20.61 29.63
CA VAL A 85 0.53 20.22 30.26
C VAL A 85 1.72 21.10 29.80
N GLY A 86 1.51 21.98 28.81
CA GLY A 86 2.44 23.04 28.40
C GLY A 86 2.01 24.40 28.94
#